data_AF-A0A9Q5CCP8-F1
#
_entry.id   AF-A0A9Q5CCP8-F1
#
_cell.length_a   1.000
_cell.length_b   1.000
_cell.length_c   1.000
_cell.angle_alpha   90.00
_cell.angle_beta   90.00
_cell.angle_gamma   90.00
#
_symmetry.space_group_name_H-M   'P 1'
#
loop_
_entity.id
_entity.type
_entity.pdbx_description
1 polymer ?
#
loop_
_entity_poly.entity_id
_entity_poly.type
_entity_poly.pdbx_seq_one_letter_code
_entity_poly.pdbx_strand_id
1 'polypeptide(L)'
;MFLKIKKDRGIKMNHNGMDKKLVVDITSNFLINMAHIGEISFYSQHEPRQRVDLAGHSFTQPAGTLVIHLQMAHTYASMTGDSREGINRVREKVYYKLYFAPENIDSYQELRNAIEARVVNL
;
A
#
# COMPACT_ATOMS: atom_id res chain seq x y z
N MET A 1 1.15 -16.51 -6.17
CA MET A 1 1.88 -16.59 -4.88
C MET A 1 1.42 -15.46 -3.99
N PHE A 2 1.27 -15.70 -2.69
CA PHE A 2 0.72 -14.71 -1.76
C PHE A 2 1.76 -14.24 -0.74
N LEU A 3 1.79 -12.93 -0.48
CA LEU A 3 2.42 -12.35 0.71
C LEU A 3 1.38 -12.26 1.82
N LYS A 4 1.65 -12.92 2.95
CA LYS A 4 0.81 -12.79 4.14
C LYS A 4 1.34 -11.69 5.03
N ILE A 5 0.58 -10.61 5.16
CA ILE A 5 0.86 -9.56 6.13
C ILE A 5 0.10 -9.90 7.41
N LYS A 6 0.83 -10.10 8.50
CA LYS A 6 0.25 -10.38 9.81
C LYS A 6 -0.19 -9.06 10.48
N LYS A 7 -1.28 -9.12 11.25
CA LYS A 7 -1.66 -8.04 12.17
C LYS A 7 -0.54 -7.75 13.18
N ASP A 8 -0.60 -6.57 13.78
CA ASP A 8 0.29 -6.16 14.90
C ASP A 8 1.79 -6.12 14.55
N ARG A 9 2.15 -6.03 13.27
CA ARG A 9 3.55 -5.87 12.82
C ARG A 9 4.03 -4.42 12.81
N GLY A 10 3.29 -3.48 13.42
CA GLY A 10 3.60 -2.05 13.39
C GLY A 10 3.58 -1.44 11.97
N ILE A 11 2.81 -2.04 11.06
CA ILE A 11 2.66 -1.61 9.68
C ILE A 11 1.34 -0.85 9.57
N LYS A 12 1.42 0.35 9.00
CA LYS A 12 0.24 1.16 8.67
C LYS A 12 -0.02 1.11 7.16
N MET A 13 -1.24 1.44 6.74
CA MET A 13 -1.67 1.25 5.36
C MET A 13 -2.48 2.43 4.82
N ASN A 14 -2.39 2.66 3.51
CA ASN A 14 -3.32 3.49 2.73
C ASN A 14 -3.53 2.84 1.35
N HIS A 15 -4.65 3.12 0.69
CA HIS A 15 -4.91 2.68 -0.68
C HIS A 15 -5.65 3.75 -1.49
N ASN A 16 -5.75 3.57 -2.80
CA ASN A 16 -6.33 4.54 -3.73
C ASN A 16 -7.80 4.93 -3.46
N GLY A 17 -8.55 4.11 -2.73
CA GLY A 17 -9.94 4.37 -2.34
C GLY A 17 -10.09 5.11 -1.00
N MET A 18 -8.99 5.39 -0.31
CA MET A 18 -8.96 6.15 0.94
C MET A 18 -8.56 7.61 0.70
N ASP A 19 -8.94 8.49 1.62
CA ASP A 19 -8.37 9.84 1.66
C ASP A 19 -6.83 9.76 1.76
N LYS A 20 -6.13 10.66 1.08
CA LYS A 20 -4.65 10.64 1.02
C LYS A 20 -4.01 10.84 2.39
N LYS A 21 -4.67 11.53 3.32
CA LYS A 21 -4.18 11.75 4.70
C LYS A 21 -4.56 10.60 5.63
N LEU A 22 -5.57 9.80 5.27
CA LEU A 22 -6.00 8.65 6.07
C LEU A 22 -4.94 7.55 6.02
N VAL A 23 -4.44 7.17 7.19
CA VAL A 23 -3.48 6.08 7.34
C VAL A 23 -3.97 5.21 8.48
N VAL A 24 -4.15 3.92 8.20
CA VAL A 24 -4.84 2.99 9.09
C VAL A 24 -3.90 1.91 9.59
N ASP A 25 -4.10 1.45 10.82
CA ASP A 25 -3.39 0.28 11.33
C ASP A 25 -3.94 -1.01 10.69
N ILE A 26 -3.05 -1.98 10.48
CA ILE A 26 -3.45 -3.31 10.01
C ILE A 26 -4.03 -4.10 11.19
N THR A 27 -5.36 -4.14 11.28
CA THR A 27 -6.09 -4.80 12.37
C THR A 27 -6.35 -6.29 12.15
N SER A 28 -6.14 -6.79 10.93
CA SER A 28 -6.33 -8.19 10.57
C SER A 28 -5.20 -8.71 9.67
N ASN A 29 -5.02 -10.03 9.65
CA ASN A 29 -4.11 -10.65 8.69
C ASN A 29 -4.72 -10.54 7.29
N PHE A 30 -3.91 -10.18 6.29
CA PHE A 30 -4.36 -10.23 4.90
C PHE A 30 -3.30 -10.80 3.97
N LEU A 31 -3.75 -11.14 2.77
CA LEU A 31 -2.95 -11.77 1.73
C LEU A 31 -2.91 -10.84 0.51
N ILE A 32 -1.71 -10.59 -0.01
CA ILE A 32 -1.53 -9.88 -1.28
C ILE A 32 -1.11 -10.90 -2.33
N ASN A 33 -1.88 -11.02 -3.42
CA ASN A 33 -1.46 -11.84 -4.55
C ASN A 33 -0.37 -11.10 -5.35
N MET A 34 0.87 -11.59 -5.27
CA MET A 34 2.00 -10.97 -5.97
C MET A 34 1.88 -11.03 -7.49
N ALA A 35 1.14 -12.01 -8.04
CA ALA A 35 0.94 -12.12 -9.48
C ALA A 35 0.12 -10.96 -10.06
N HIS A 36 -0.59 -10.20 -9.22
CA HIS A 36 -1.39 -9.05 -9.64
C HIS A 36 -0.68 -7.72 -9.42
N ILE A 37 0.58 -7.73 -8.98
CA ILE A 37 1.35 -6.50 -8.77
C ILE A 37 2.05 -6.15 -10.08
N GLY A 38 1.79 -4.95 -10.61
CA GLY A 38 2.43 -4.46 -11.84
C GLY A 38 3.75 -3.73 -11.55
N GLU A 39 3.83 -3.02 -10.44
CA GLU A 39 5.04 -2.31 -10.01
C GLU A 39 5.17 -2.31 -8.48
N ILE A 40 6.41 -2.37 -7.99
CA ILE A 40 6.76 -2.22 -6.58
C ILE A 40 7.80 -1.11 -6.46
N SER A 41 7.52 -0.11 -5.63
CA SER A 41 8.47 0.95 -5.30
C SER A 41 8.82 0.91 -3.81
N PHE A 42 10.10 1.11 -3.51
CA PHE A 42 10.64 1.21 -2.14
C PHE A 42 11.21 2.61 -1.95
N TYR A 43 10.74 3.35 -0.94
CA TYR A 43 11.25 4.70 -0.67
C TYR A 43 11.09 5.10 0.79
N SER A 44 11.84 6.13 1.20
CA SER A 44 11.70 6.78 2.50
C SER A 44 11.01 8.13 2.36
N GLN A 45 10.17 8.48 3.33
CA GLN A 45 9.60 9.82 3.42
C GLN A 45 10.61 10.78 4.03
N HIS A 46 11.04 11.80 3.29
CA HIS A 46 12.07 12.75 3.77
C HIS A 46 11.58 13.70 4.87
N GLU A 47 10.34 14.14 4.80
CA GLU A 47 9.76 15.13 5.72
C GLU A 47 8.65 14.51 6.57
N PRO A 48 8.40 15.01 7.80
CA PRO A 48 7.24 14.59 8.56
C PRO A 48 5.94 14.98 7.82
N ARG A 49 4.89 14.16 7.96
CA ARG A 49 3.58 14.42 7.33
C ARG A 49 2.47 14.32 8.34
N GLN A 50 1.53 15.27 8.29
CA GLN A 50 0.29 15.16 9.05
C GLN A 50 -0.65 14.16 8.39
N ARG A 51 -1.11 13.20 9.17
CA ARG A 51 -2.01 12.11 8.80
C ARG A 51 -3.20 12.07 9.75
N VAL A 52 -4.20 11.31 9.37
CA VAL A 52 -5.41 11.08 10.15
C VAL A 52 -5.61 9.57 10.31
N ASP A 53 -6.00 9.12 11.50
CA ASP A 53 -6.34 7.73 11.76
C ASP A 53 -7.82 7.42 11.45
N LEU A 54 -8.26 6.18 11.70
CA LEU A 54 -9.66 5.78 11.50
C LEU A 54 -10.66 6.50 12.42
N ALA A 55 -10.20 6.98 13.58
CA ALA A 55 -11.03 7.71 14.54
C ALA A 55 -11.09 9.22 14.24
N GLY A 56 -10.38 9.68 13.21
CA GLY A 56 -10.31 11.10 12.85
C GLY A 56 -9.25 11.89 13.61
N HIS A 57 -8.42 11.24 14.44
CA HIS A 57 -7.35 11.92 15.16
C HIS A 57 -6.19 12.22 14.22
N SER A 58 -5.68 13.43 14.32
CA SER A 58 -4.47 13.82 13.60
C SER A 58 -3.23 13.29 14.31
N PHE A 59 -2.29 12.77 13.54
CA PHE A 59 -0.97 12.38 14.04
C PHE A 59 0.12 12.74 13.05
N THR A 60 1.33 12.94 13.56
CA THR A 60 2.49 13.21 12.72
C THR A 60 3.19 11.91 12.38
N GLN A 61 3.18 11.53 11.11
CA GLN A 61 3.99 10.46 10.59
C GLN A 61 5.45 10.97 10.46
N PRO A 62 6.42 10.35 11.15
CA PRO A 62 7.78 10.86 11.24
C PRO A 62 8.52 10.83 9.89
N ALA A 63 9.49 11.72 9.74
CA ALA A 63 10.51 11.61 8.69
C ALA A 63 11.27 10.28 8.82
N GLY A 64 11.79 9.77 7.71
CA GLY A 64 12.44 8.46 7.66
C GLY A 64 11.48 7.28 7.61
N THR A 65 10.14 7.50 7.67
CA THR A 65 9.16 6.42 7.47
C THR A 65 9.43 5.73 6.14
N LEU A 66 9.63 4.42 6.18
CA LEU A 66 9.86 3.60 4.99
C LEU A 66 8.51 3.20 4.40
N VAL A 67 8.45 3.15 3.07
CA VAL A 67 7.23 2.87 2.33
C VAL A 67 7.48 1.79 1.30
N ILE A 68 6.61 0.78 1.31
CA ILE A 68 6.47 -0.18 0.22
C ILE A 68 5.19 0.18 -0.52
N HIS A 69 5.33 0.64 -1.75
CA HIS A 69 4.22 1.02 -2.61
C HIS A 69 3.99 -0.08 -3.65
N LEU A 70 2.84 -0.72 -3.57
CA LEU A 70 2.43 -1.82 -4.44
C LEU A 70 1.40 -1.27 -5.42
N GLN A 71 1.79 -1.07 -6.67
CA GLN A 71 0.85 -0.70 -7.72
C GLN A 71 0.36 -1.97 -8.41
N MET A 72 -0.95 -2.21 -8.32
CA MET A 72 -1.56 -3.39 -8.90
C MET A 72 -1.62 -3.26 -10.42
N ALA A 73 -1.46 -4.38 -11.11
CA ALA A 73 -1.65 -4.48 -12.56
C ALA A 73 -3.08 -4.08 -12.91
N HIS A 74 -3.25 -3.42 -14.05
CA HIS A 74 -4.53 -2.98 -14.57
C HIS A 74 -5.34 -4.16 -15.11
N THR A 75 -5.86 -5.02 -14.23
CA THR A 75 -6.59 -6.23 -14.67
C THR A 75 -8.10 -6.10 -14.61
N TYR A 76 -8.65 -5.03 -14.01
CA TYR A 76 -10.10 -4.89 -13.86
C TYR A 76 -10.55 -3.47 -14.19
N ALA A 77 -11.17 -3.32 -15.36
CA ALA A 77 -12.03 -2.17 -15.63
C ALA A 77 -13.23 -2.27 -14.68
N SER A 78 -13.39 -1.33 -13.77
CA SER A 78 -14.64 -1.16 -13.05
C SER A 78 -15.69 -0.66 -14.06
N MET A 79 -16.82 -1.36 -14.14
CA MET A 79 -17.99 -0.86 -14.88
C MET A 79 -18.72 0.12 -13.96
N THR A 80 -18.69 1.40 -14.30
CA THR A 80 -19.61 2.37 -13.68
C THR A 80 -20.98 2.18 -14.30
N GLY A 81 -21.98 1.89 -13.49
CA GLY A 81 -23.38 1.78 -13.91
C GLY A 81 -23.95 3.15 -14.29
N ASP A 82 -23.89 3.46 -15.57
CA ASP A 82 -24.94 4.08 -16.39
C ASP A 82 -24.31 4.40 -17.75
N SER A 83 -24.47 3.49 -18.71
CA SER A 83 -24.14 3.76 -20.11
C SER A 83 -25.35 3.47 -20.97
N ARG A 84 -26.21 4.48 -21.14
CA ARG A 84 -27.19 4.50 -22.23
C ARG A 84 -26.55 4.66 -23.61
N GLU A 85 -25.26 5.01 -23.69
CA GLU A 85 -24.48 5.05 -24.92
C GLU A 85 -22.99 4.71 -24.62
N GLY A 86 -22.54 3.51 -24.98
CA GLY A 86 -21.10 3.15 -24.99
C GLY A 86 -20.49 2.71 -23.64
N ILE A 87 -19.79 1.57 -23.67
CA ILE A 87 -19.15 0.94 -22.51
C ILE A 87 -18.02 1.84 -21.97
N ASN A 88 -18.28 2.63 -20.93
CA ASN A 88 -17.25 3.38 -20.22
C ASN A 88 -16.50 2.46 -19.24
N ARG A 89 -15.41 1.86 -19.71
CA ARG A 89 -14.45 1.14 -18.86
C ARG A 89 -13.54 2.15 -18.15
N VAL A 90 -13.76 2.39 -16.87
CA VAL A 90 -12.84 3.21 -16.07
C VAL A 90 -11.63 2.35 -15.69
N ARG A 91 -10.43 2.76 -16.14
CA ARG A 91 -9.17 2.14 -15.73
C ARG A 91 -8.66 2.83 -14.48
N GLU A 92 -9.05 2.34 -13.30
CA GLU A 92 -8.50 2.86 -12.06
C GLU A 92 -7.15 2.21 -11.72
N LYS A 93 -6.22 3.04 -11.24
CA LYS A 93 -4.96 2.56 -10.67
C LYS A 93 -5.21 2.16 -9.22
N VAL A 94 -5.26 0.85 -8.97
CA VAL A 94 -5.32 0.31 -7.61
C VAL A 94 -3.90 0.25 -7.06
N TYR A 95 -3.70 0.81 -5.86
CA TYR A 95 -2.43 0.73 -5.16
C TYR A 95 -2.63 0.51 -3.68
N TYR A 96 -1.62 -0.09 -3.05
CA TYR A 96 -1.49 -0.22 -1.61
C TYR A 96 -0.17 0.39 -1.16
N LYS A 97 -0.19 1.23 -0.14
CA LYS A 97 1.01 1.76 0.51
C LYS A 97 1.09 1.19 1.90
N LEU A 98 2.19 0.51 2.18
CA LEU A 98 2.54 0.01 3.50
C LEU A 98 3.60 0.94 4.10
N TYR A 99 3.31 1.52 5.25
CA TYR A 99 4.17 2.44 5.96
C TYR A 99 4.78 1.76 7.19
N PHE A 100 6.09 1.92 7.33
CA PHE A 100 6.89 1.36 8.42
C PHE A 100 7.57 2.52 9.12
N ALA A 101 7.22 2.73 10.39
CA ALA A 101 7.88 3.75 11.19
C ALA A 101 9.40 3.46 11.28
N PRO A 102 10.26 4.49 11.42
CA PRO A 102 11.72 4.32 11.47
C PRO A 102 12.20 3.27 12.48
N GLU A 103 11.51 3.15 13.61
CA GLU A 103 11.75 2.17 14.68
C GLU A 103 11.43 0.73 14.29
N ASN A 104 10.63 0.51 13.23
CA ASN A 104 10.16 -0.80 12.81
C ASN A 104 10.85 -1.28 11.53
N ILE A 105 12.17 -1.16 11.51
CA ILE A 105 13.01 -1.51 10.35
C ILE A 105 12.99 -3.00 10.05
N ASP A 106 12.87 -3.86 11.07
CA ASP A 106 12.91 -5.32 10.92
C ASP A 106 11.73 -5.82 10.07
N SER A 107 10.52 -5.32 10.34
CA SER A 107 9.33 -5.70 9.57
C SER A 107 9.41 -5.21 8.12
N TYR A 108 10.03 -4.05 7.90
CA TYR A 108 10.30 -3.54 6.57
C TYR A 108 11.29 -4.44 5.83
N GLN A 109 12.44 -4.75 6.44
CA GLN A 109 13.47 -5.58 5.83
C GLN A 109 12.98 -7.00 5.54
N GLU A 110 12.22 -7.61 6.44
CA GLU A 110 11.64 -8.95 6.20
C GLU A 110 10.78 -8.95 4.93
N LEU A 111 9.86 -7.99 4.80
CA LEU A 111 8.99 -7.91 3.63
C LEU A 111 9.77 -7.55 2.37
N ARG A 112 10.69 -6.59 2.45
CA ARG A 112 11.55 -6.18 1.33
C ARG A 112 12.38 -7.35 0.83
N ASN A 113 13.10 -8.04 1.71
CA ASN A 113 13.94 -9.18 1.34
C ASN A 113 13.11 -10.32 0.73
N ALA A 114 11.90 -10.58 1.25
CA ALA A 114 11.00 -11.58 0.68
C ALA A 114 10.50 -11.23 -0.73
N ILE A 115 10.41 -9.93 -1.06
CA ILE A 115 10.11 -9.46 -2.42
C ILE A 115 11.38 -9.54 -3.28
N GLU A 116 12.49 -9.00 -2.79
CA GLU A 116 13.77 -8.91 -3.52
C GLU A 116 14.37 -10.29 -3.85
N ALA A 117 14.13 -11.31 -3.03
CA ALA A 117 14.54 -12.70 -3.30
C ALA A 117 13.90 -13.30 -4.57
N ARG A 118 12.98 -12.58 -5.22
CA ARG A 118 12.23 -13.04 -6.40
C ARG A 118 12.37 -12.13 -7.61
N VAL A 119 13.25 -11.14 -7.54
CA VAL A 119 13.53 -10.21 -8.64
C VAL A 119 15.01 -10.24 -8.95
N VAL A 120 15.37 -9.78 -10.15
CA VAL A 120 16.77 -9.55 -10.51
C VAL A 120 17.13 -8.14 -10.05
N ASN A 121 18.18 -8.02 -9.24
CA ASN A 121 18.75 -6.74 -8.84
C ASN A 121 19.89 -6.42 -9.80
N LEU A 122 19.66 -5.47 -10.70
CA LEU A 122 20.64 -4.97 -11.67
C LEU A 122 21.35 -3.72 -11.14
#